data_AF-A0A972VZ47-F1
#
_entry.id   AF-A0A972VZ47-F1
#
_cell.length_a   1.000
_cell.length_b   1.000
_cell.length_c   1.000
_cell.angle_alpha   90.00
_cell.angle_beta   90.00
_cell.angle_gamma   90.00
#
_symmetry.space_group_name_H-M   'P 1'
#
loop_
_entity.id
_entity.type
_entity.pdbx_description
1 polymer ?
#
loop_
_entity_poly.entity_id
_entity_poly.type
_entity_poly.pdbx_seq_one_letter_code
_entity_poly.pdbx_strand_id
1 'polypeptide(L)'
;MFSGIGAIEYALKRLNLNSEIQFASDIDNFAKKSYLANYDIAESQWYNDVHNINGKKYIGKLDLLVGGSPCQSFSMVGKRKGFDDTRGTLFYEFAR
;
A
#
# COMPACT_ATOMS: atom_id res chain seq x y z
N MET A 1 2.10 -0.67 0.68
CA MET A 1 1.56 0.61 0.15
C MET A 1 0.35 0.32 -0.71
N PHE A 2 -0.68 1.18 -0.74
CA PHE A 2 -1.95 0.89 -1.43
C PHE A 2 -2.45 -0.52 -1.09
N SER A 3 -2.50 -0.82 0.21
CA SER A 3 -2.56 -2.18 0.73
C SER A 3 -3.89 -2.89 0.47
N GLY A 4 -4.96 -2.13 0.21
CA GLY A 4 -6.31 -2.65 0.16
C GLY A 4 -6.59 -3.51 1.40
N ILE A 5 -7.05 -4.73 1.17
CA ILE A 5 -7.36 -5.71 2.22
C ILE A 5 -6.18 -6.63 2.60
N GLY A 6 -4.96 -6.34 2.13
CA GLY A 6 -3.74 -7.08 2.48
C GLY A 6 -3.57 -8.40 1.72
N ALA A 7 -3.72 -8.38 0.40
CA ALA A 7 -3.63 -9.59 -0.42
C ALA A 7 -2.22 -10.22 -0.44
N ILE A 8 -1.17 -9.40 -0.38
CA ILE A 8 0.22 -9.87 -0.44
C ILE A 8 0.61 -10.53 0.88
N GLU A 9 0.25 -9.90 2.00
CA GLU A 9 0.47 -10.42 3.35
C GLU A 9 -0.24 -11.77 3.52
N TYR A 10 -1.45 -11.90 2.97
CA TYR A 10 -2.17 -13.17 2.94
C TYR A 10 -1.41 -14.24 2.15
N ALA A 11 -0.83 -13.88 1.00
CA ALA A 11 -0.04 -14.80 0.20
C ALA A 11 1.24 -15.25 0.93
N LEU A 12 1.97 -14.34 1.57
CA LEU A 12 3.16 -14.67 2.38
C LEU A 12 2.80 -15.63 3.51
N LYS A 13 1.67 -15.37 4.21
CA LYS A 13 1.13 -16.27 5.24
C LYS A 13 0.82 -17.66 4.69
N ARG A 14 0.16 -17.75 3.52
CA ARG A 14 -0.16 -19.03 2.87
C ARG A 14 1.07 -19.82 2.43
N LEU A 15 2.16 -19.12 2.12
CA LEU A 15 3.44 -19.73 1.77
C LEU A 15 4.28 -20.11 3.00
N ASN A 16 3.78 -19.88 4.22
CA ASN A 16 4.50 -20.08 5.48
C ASN A 16 5.86 -19.36 5.52
N LEU A 17 5.93 -18.17 4.92
CA LEU A 17 7.12 -17.34 4.99
C LEU A 17 7.13 -16.58 6.31
N ASN A 18 8.30 -16.52 6.96
CA ASN A 18 8.46 -15.68 8.14
C ASN A 18 8.52 -14.22 7.69
N SER A 19 7.43 -13.49 7.86
CA SER A 19 7.28 -12.10 7.42
C SER A 19 6.69 -11.25 8.52
N GLU A 20 7.23 -10.05 8.71
CA GLU A 20 6.74 -9.04 9.66
C GLU A 20 6.23 -7.81 8.89
N ILE A 21 5.05 -7.32 9.25
CA ILE A 21 4.46 -6.15 8.60
C ILE A 21 5.01 -4.89 9.28
N GLN A 22 5.85 -4.13 8.58
CA GLN A 22 6.44 -2.89 9.10
C GLN A 22 5.47 -1.70 9.01
N PHE A 23 4.67 -1.62 7.94
CA PHE A 23 3.58 -0.66 7.80
C PHE A 23 2.60 -1.05 6.68
N ALA A 24 1.39 -0.48 6.74
CA ALA A 24 0.38 -0.57 5.69
C ALA A 24 -0.24 0.81 5.42
N SER A 25 -0.81 0.99 4.23
CA SER A 25 -1.41 2.28 3.87
C SER A 25 -2.48 2.11 2.82
N ASP A 26 -3.67 2.61 3.12
CA ASP A 26 -4.78 2.76 2.21
C ASP A 26 -5.65 3.96 2.64
N ILE A 27 -6.25 4.64 1.66
CA ILE A 27 -7.14 5.78 1.91
C ILE A 27 -8.57 5.33 2.26
N ASP A 28 -8.93 4.09 1.91
CA ASP A 28 -10.24 3.54 2.19
C ASP A 28 -10.34 3.02 3.65
N ASN A 29 -11.24 3.62 4.43
CA ASN A 29 -11.51 3.21 5.80
C ASN A 29 -12.08 1.80 5.93
N PHE A 30 -12.81 1.31 4.92
CA PHE A 30 -13.28 -0.08 4.89
C PHE A 30 -12.11 -1.04 4.67
N ALA A 31 -11.15 -0.67 3.82
CA ALA A 31 -9.91 -1.42 3.65
C ALA A 31 -9.12 -1.45 4.96
N LYS A 32 -8.96 -0.32 5.66
CA LYS A 32 -8.36 -0.25 7.01
C LYS A 32 -9.02 -1.24 7.97
N LYS A 33 -10.36 -1.17 8.06
CA LYS A 33 -11.13 -2.03 8.98
C LYS A 33 -10.91 -3.52 8.68
N SER A 34 -10.98 -3.91 7.40
CA SER A 34 -10.71 -5.27 6.99
C SER A 34 -9.27 -5.68 7.27
N TYR A 35 -8.30 -4.81 7.00
CA TYR A 35 -6.88 -5.10 7.22
C TYR A 35 -6.57 -5.35 8.70
N LEU A 36 -6.97 -4.42 9.58
CA LEU A 36 -6.74 -4.54 11.03
C LEU A 36 -7.49 -5.72 11.68
N ALA A 37 -8.57 -6.20 11.06
CA ALA A 37 -9.26 -7.40 11.52
C ALA A 37 -8.54 -8.71 11.15
N ASN A 38 -7.66 -8.69 10.14
CA ASN A 38 -6.99 -9.89 9.62
C ASN A 38 -5.51 -9.98 10.00
N TYR A 39 -4.88 -8.86 10.39
CA TYR A 39 -3.46 -8.75 10.65
C TYR A 39 -3.19 -8.04 11.97
N ASP A 40 -2.20 -8.55 12.72
CA ASP A 40 -1.75 -7.94 13.96
C ASP A 40 -0.73 -6.84 13.64
N ILE A 41 -1.21 -5.60 13.50
CA ILE A 41 -0.38 -4.40 13.32
C ILE A 41 -0.92 -3.30 14.23
N ALA A 42 -0.03 -2.43 14.74
CA ALA A 42 -0.45 -1.28 15.52
C ALA A 42 -1.11 -0.21 14.63
N GLU A 43 -2.08 0.54 15.19
CA GLU A 43 -2.65 1.75 14.56
C GLU A 43 -1.55 2.73 14.10
N SER A 44 -0.45 2.83 14.85
CA SER A 44 0.71 3.69 14.51
C SER A 44 1.51 3.24 13.29
N GLN A 45 1.28 2.02 12.80
CA GLN A 45 1.87 1.46 11.58
C GLN A 45 0.94 1.59 10.37
N TRP A 46 -0.26 2.13 10.55
CA TRP A 46 -1.21 2.40 9.47
C TRP A 46 -1.15 3.86 9.01
N TYR A 47 -1.17 4.09 7.69
CA TYR A 47 -1.27 5.42 7.10
C TYR A 47 -2.52 5.56 6.24
N ASN A 48 -3.38 6.51 6.59
CA ASN A 48 -4.59 6.83 5.81
C ASN A 48 -4.30 7.60 4.51
N ASP A 49 -3.09 8.14 4.36
CA ASP A 49 -2.67 8.81 3.14
C ASP A 49 -1.19 8.51 2.90
N VAL A 50 -0.88 8.10 1.68
CA VAL A 50 0.47 7.76 1.24
C VAL A 50 1.43 8.95 1.33
N HIS A 51 0.95 10.17 1.13
CA HIS A 51 1.77 11.39 1.22
C HIS A 51 2.33 11.62 2.64
N ASN A 52 1.68 11.05 3.66
CA ASN A 52 2.11 11.16 5.05
C ASN A 52 3.22 10.14 5.42
N ILE A 53 3.61 9.26 4.49
CA ILE A 53 4.65 8.27 4.72
C ILE A 53 6.03 8.93 4.55
N ASN A 54 6.76 9.05 5.66
CA ASN A 54 8.17 9.42 5.65
C ASN A 54 9.05 8.17 5.58
N GLY A 55 9.51 7.83 4.38
CA GLY A 55 10.34 6.64 4.11
C GLY A 55 11.67 6.60 4.88
N LYS A 56 12.21 7.74 5.31
CA LYS A 56 13.53 7.81 5.99
C LYS A 56 13.61 6.92 7.23
N LYS A 57 12.50 6.75 7.97
CA LYS A 57 12.49 5.94 9.20
C LYS A 57 12.58 4.42 8.96
N TYR A 58 12.40 4.00 7.70
CA TYR A 58 12.41 2.61 7.25
C TYR A 58 13.68 2.23 6.48
N ILE A 59 14.62 3.16 6.27
CA ILE A 59 15.89 2.89 5.61
C ILE A 59 16.64 1.78 6.36
N GLY A 60 17.01 0.72 5.65
CA GLY A 60 17.71 -0.45 6.21
C GLY A 60 16.84 -1.35 7.08
N LYS A 61 15.52 -1.17 7.09
CA LYS A 61 14.57 -1.96 7.90
C LYS A 61 13.52 -2.72 7.08
N LEU A 62 13.55 -2.59 5.76
CA LEU A 62 12.60 -3.24 4.85
C LEU A 62 13.36 -4.16 3.90
N ASP A 63 12.99 -5.44 3.89
CA ASP A 63 13.46 -6.41 2.89
C ASP A 63 12.59 -6.38 1.62
N LEU A 64 11.31 -6.02 1.78
CA LEU A 64 10.33 -6.02 0.71
C LEU A 64 9.36 -4.83 0.84
N LEU A 65 9.25 -4.03 -0.21
CA LEU A 65 8.21 -3.01 -0.36
C LEU A 65 7.26 -3.41 -1.47
N VAL A 66 5.98 -3.54 -1.15
CA VAL A 66 4.92 -3.88 -2.10
C VAL A 66 3.88 -2.78 -2.20
N GLY A 67 3.31 -2.62 -3.39
CA GLY A 67 2.15 -1.77 -3.58
C GLY A 67 1.59 -1.82 -4.99
N GLY A 68 0.32 -1.49 -5.10
CA GLY A 68 -0.40 -1.39 -6.38
C GLY A 68 -1.09 -0.04 -6.47
N SER A 69 -0.41 0.95 -7.07
CA SER A 69 -1.03 2.26 -7.31
C SER A 69 -2.28 2.11 -8.19
N PRO A 70 -3.34 2.90 -7.95
CA PRO A 70 -4.60 2.76 -8.67
C PRO A 70 -4.40 2.87 -10.19
N CYS A 71 -4.79 1.81 -10.92
CA CYS A 71 -4.55 1.70 -12.36
C CYS A 71 -5.56 2.48 -13.23
N GLN A 72 -6.55 3.15 -12.64
CA GLN A 72 -7.66 3.78 -13.36
C GLN A 72 -7.22 4.82 -14.40
N SER A 73 -6.09 5.49 -14.16
CA SER A 73 -5.51 6.48 -15.08
C SER A 73 -4.69 5.85 -16.22
N PHE A 74 -4.25 4.60 -16.04
CA PHE A 74 -3.41 3.83 -16.98
C PHE A 74 -4.18 2.73 -17.74
N SER A 75 -5.36 2.34 -17.27
CA SER A 75 -6.22 1.32 -17.89
C SER A 75 -6.70 1.76 -19.27
N MET A 76 -6.69 0.82 -20.23
CA MET A 76 -7.25 1.02 -21.59
C MET A 76 -8.74 1.36 -21.59
N VAL A 77 -9.49 0.96 -20.54
CA VAL A 77 -10.92 1.24 -20.37
C VAL A 77 -11.16 2.61 -19.72
N GLY A 78 -10.11 3.27 -19.22
CA GLY A 78 -10.13 4.62 -18.66
C GLY A 78 -9.82 5.71 -19.70
N LYS A 79 -9.82 6.98 -19.27
CA LYS A 79 -9.57 8.15 -20.13
C LYS A 79 -8.11 8.29 -20.62
N ARG A 80 -7.22 7.31 -20.33
CA ARG A 80 -5.78 7.31 -20.66
C ARG A 80 -5.07 8.63 -20.35
N LYS A 81 -5.45 9.26 -19.24
CA LYS A 81 -4.80 10.50 -18.80
C LYS A 81 -3.41 10.25 -18.20
N GLY A 82 -3.05 8.99 -17.95
CA GLY A 82 -1.71 8.65 -17.45
C GLY A 82 -1.38 9.43 -16.18
N PHE A 83 -0.33 10.23 -16.24
CA PHE A 83 0.12 11.09 -15.14
C PHE A 83 -0.61 12.44 -15.04
N ASP A 84 -1.46 12.81 -16.01
CA ASP A 84 -2.28 14.02 -15.97
C ASP A 84 -3.57 13.85 -15.13
N ASP A 85 -3.74 12.68 -14.52
CA ASP A 85 -4.77 12.38 -13.52
C ASP A 85 -4.10 12.30 -12.14
N THR A 86 -4.71 12.93 -11.14
CA THR A 86 -4.21 12.94 -9.75
C THR A 86 -4.04 11.55 -9.14
N ARG A 87 -4.71 10.53 -9.69
CA ARG A 87 -4.50 9.13 -9.29
C ARG A 87 -3.27 8.51 -9.95
N GLY A 88 -2.90 8.96 -11.14
CA GLY A 88 -1.69 8.51 -11.84
C GLY A 88 -0.40 9.04 -11.19
N THR A 89 -0.46 10.21 -10.55
CA THR A 89 0.67 10.76 -9.79
C THR A 89 0.99 9.98 -8.52
N LEU A 90 0.06 9.15 -8.02
CA LEU A 90 0.29 8.31 -6.83
C LEU A 90 1.39 7.26 -7.04
N PHE A 91 1.72 6.94 -8.30
CA PHE A 91 2.91 6.13 -8.60
C PHE A 91 4.19 6.82 -8.10
N TYR A 92 4.29 8.15 -8.19
CA TYR A 92 5.48 8.87 -7.70
C TYR A 92 5.63 8.77 -6.18
N GLU A 93 4.53 8.67 -5.43
CA GLU A 93 4.60 8.42 -3.98
C GLU A 93 5.10 7.02 -3.65
N PHE A 94 4.94 6.04 -4.54
CA PHE A 94 5.55 4.72 -4.39
C PHE A 94 7.05 4.73 -4.68
N ALA A 95 7.49 5.53 -5.65
CA ALA A 95 8.88 5.58 -6.10
C ALA A 95 9.79 6.52 -5.26
N ARG A 96 9.21 7.31 -4.35
CA ARG A 96 9.90 8.34 -3.55
C ARG A 96 10.62 7.77 -2.32
#